data_AF-A0A9E3J0G9-F1
#
_entry.id   AF-A0A9E3J0G9-F1
#
_cell.length_a   1.000
_cell.length_b   1.000
_cell.length_c   1.000
_cell.angle_alpha   90.00
_cell.angle_beta   90.00
_cell.angle_gamma   90.00
#
_symmetry.space_group_name_H-M   'P 1'
#
loop_
_entity.id
_entity.type
_entity.pdbx_description
1 polymer ?
#
loop_
_entity_poly.entity_id
_entity_poly.type
_entity_poly.pdbx_seq_one_letter_code
_entity_poly.pdbx_strand_id
1 'polypeptide(L)'
;MKGAVPAVTDDETDFEAVDFFRDESVVADPYPYFDALRARCPVQRESHHDVVMVTGYDEAVRIYNDTEAFSACNAVSGPFPGFPVPLEGDDVS
;
A
#
# COMPACT_ATOMS: atom_id res chain seq x y z
N MET A 1 3.68 30.55 -10.02
CA MET A 1 4.51 29.74 -10.93
C MET A 1 4.29 28.29 -10.51
N LYS A 2 3.31 27.59 -11.11
CA LYS A 2 3.12 26.15 -10.86
C LYS A 2 4.15 25.44 -11.73
N GLY A 3 5.17 24.84 -11.13
CA GLY A 3 6.02 23.90 -11.85
C GLY A 3 5.14 22.80 -12.40
N ALA A 4 5.21 22.56 -13.70
CA ALA A 4 4.55 21.41 -14.31
C ALA A 4 5.15 20.15 -13.67
N VAL A 5 4.29 19.32 -13.08
CA VAL A 5 4.68 17.94 -12.73
C VAL A 5 4.93 17.25 -14.08
N PRO A 6 6.13 16.72 -14.33
CA PRO A 6 6.40 16.02 -15.58
C PRO A 6 5.44 14.83 -15.67
N ALA A 7 4.72 14.72 -16.77
CA ALA A 7 3.98 13.51 -17.08
C ALA A 7 4.99 12.37 -17.20
N VAL A 8 4.83 11.34 -16.35
CA VAL A 8 5.61 10.10 -16.45
C VAL A 8 5.27 9.47 -17.80
N THR A 9 6.21 9.56 -18.73
CA THR A 9 6.20 8.82 -20.00
C THR A 9 6.60 7.38 -19.74
N ASP A 10 6.09 6.45 -20.57
CA ASP A 10 6.26 4.99 -20.56
C ASP A 10 7.72 4.46 -20.55
N ASP A 11 8.53 4.90 -19.60
CA ASP A 11 9.74 4.23 -19.14
C ASP A 11 9.38 3.75 -17.74
N GLU A 12 9.46 2.44 -17.50
CA GLU A 12 9.13 1.80 -16.22
C GLU A 12 9.82 2.53 -15.07
N THR A 13 9.17 3.55 -14.51
CA THR A 13 9.51 4.02 -13.18
C THR A 13 9.32 2.80 -12.33
N ASP A 14 10.43 2.25 -11.84
CA ASP A 14 10.45 1.06 -11.01
C ASP A 14 9.65 1.37 -9.74
N PHE A 15 8.35 1.15 -9.81
CA PHE A 15 7.43 1.44 -8.71
C PHE A 15 7.72 0.52 -7.52
N GLU A 16 8.44 -0.59 -7.71
CA GLU A 16 8.93 -1.42 -6.62
C GLU A 16 10.08 -0.77 -5.84
N ALA A 17 10.74 0.25 -6.41
CA ALA A 17 11.73 1.06 -5.70
C ALA A 17 11.10 2.22 -4.90
N VAL A 18 9.84 2.57 -5.17
CA VAL A 18 9.12 3.67 -4.50
C VAL A 18 8.58 3.19 -3.15
N ASP A 19 9.20 3.66 -2.07
CA ASP A 19 8.67 3.51 -0.72
C ASP A 19 7.48 4.49 -0.53
N PHE A 20 6.26 4.00 -0.80
CA PHE A 20 5.03 4.80 -0.70
C PHE A 20 4.87 5.55 0.64
N PHE A 21 5.46 5.04 1.72
CA PHE A 21 5.29 5.60 3.06
C PHE A 21 6.34 6.67 3.40
N ARG A 22 7.40 6.81 2.58
CA ARG A 22 8.52 7.73 2.86
C ARG A 22 8.89 8.63 1.70
N ASP A 23 8.60 8.24 0.47
CA ASP A 23 8.99 9.00 -0.71
C ASP A 23 8.08 10.22 -0.90
N GLU A 24 8.69 11.40 -0.94
CA GLU A 24 7.98 12.66 -1.18
C GLU A 24 7.44 12.76 -2.61
N SER A 25 7.97 11.97 -3.55
CA SER A 25 7.59 11.98 -4.97
C SER A 25 6.11 11.66 -5.21
N VAL A 26 5.53 10.80 -4.36
CA VAL A 26 4.12 10.36 -4.45
C VAL A 26 3.16 11.18 -3.59
N VAL A 27 3.66 12.13 -2.80
CA VAL A 27 2.82 12.91 -1.89
C VAL A 27 1.87 13.85 -2.63
N ALA A 28 2.36 14.47 -3.71
CA ALA A 28 1.57 15.42 -4.48
C ALA A 28 0.60 14.73 -5.43
N ASP A 29 1.02 13.62 -6.04
CA ASP A 29 0.23 12.86 -7.00
C ASP A 29 0.58 11.35 -6.92
N PRO A 30 -0.15 10.57 -6.10
CA PRO A 30 0.11 9.14 -5.96
C PRO A 30 -0.59 8.29 -7.04
N TYR A 31 -1.44 8.88 -7.89
CA TYR A 31 -2.28 8.11 -8.81
C TYR A 31 -1.48 7.32 -9.85
N PRO A 32 -0.40 7.85 -10.47
CA PRO A 32 0.45 7.06 -11.36
C PRO A 32 1.01 5.80 -10.71
N TYR A 33 1.42 5.89 -9.43
CA TYR A 33 1.90 4.74 -8.66
C TYR A 33 0.78 3.70 -8.42
N PHE A 34 -0.41 4.14 -8.01
CA PHE A 34 -1.54 3.24 -7.80
C PHE A 34 -2.02 2.58 -9.10
N ASP A 35 -1.97 3.29 -10.22
CA ASP A 35 -2.34 2.76 -11.53
C ASP A 35 -1.35 1.67 -11.98
N ALA A 36 -0.04 1.89 -11.77
CA ALA A 36 0.99 0.88 -12.05
C ALA A 36 0.80 -0.39 -11.21
N LEU A 37 0.58 -0.24 -9.89
CA LEU A 37 0.29 -1.37 -9.00
C LEU A 37 -0.95 -2.15 -9.47
N ARG A 38 -2.07 -1.45 -9.69
CA ARG A 38 -3.34 -2.07 -10.06
C ARG A 38 -3.28 -2.78 -11.42
N ALA A 39 -2.56 -2.20 -12.38
CA ALA A 39 -2.38 -2.79 -13.70
C ALA A 39 -1.62 -4.12 -13.65
N ARG A 40 -0.70 -4.28 -12.68
CA ARG A 40 0.03 -5.52 -12.45
C ARG A 40 -0.78 -6.53 -11.63
N CYS A 41 -1.25 -6.13 -10.45
CA CYS A 41 -2.08 -6.95 -9.58
C CYS A 41 -2.86 -6.05 -8.59
N PRO A 42 -4.20 -6.16 -8.49
CA PRO A 42 -4.99 -5.36 -7.57
C PRO A 42 -4.71 -5.62 -6.09
N VAL A 43 -4.01 -6.73 -5.77
CA VAL A 43 -3.57 -7.12 -4.43
C VAL A 43 -2.12 -7.57 -4.50
N GLN A 44 -1.20 -6.69 -4.11
CA GLN A 44 0.24 -6.95 -4.23
C GLN A 44 0.96 -6.70 -2.91
N ARG A 45 1.86 -7.61 -2.53
CA ARG A 45 2.79 -7.36 -1.43
C ARG A 45 3.90 -6.42 -1.92
N GLU A 46 4.14 -5.34 -1.18
CA GLU A 46 5.21 -4.39 -1.49
C GLU A 46 6.56 -4.82 -0.90
N SER A 47 7.64 -4.15 -1.34
CA SER A 47 9.04 -4.56 -1.17
C SER A 47 9.73 -4.01 0.09
N HIS A 48 9.14 -3.06 0.80
CA HIS A 48 9.77 -2.23 1.84
C HIS A 48 9.32 -2.52 3.28
N HIS A 49 8.03 -2.77 3.53
CA HIS A 49 7.44 -2.85 4.88
C HIS A 49 6.59 -4.12 5.12
N ASP A 50 6.65 -5.09 4.22
CA ASP A 50 5.86 -6.34 4.23
C ASP A 50 4.33 -6.10 4.30
N VAL A 51 3.84 -4.98 3.76
CA VAL A 51 2.41 -4.73 3.66
C VAL A 51 1.83 -5.24 2.35
N VAL A 52 0.52 -5.49 2.35
CA VAL A 52 -0.24 -5.78 1.13
C VAL A 52 -0.97 -4.53 0.69
N MET A 53 -0.62 -4.02 -0.49
CA MET A 53 -1.28 -2.91 -1.15
C MET A 53 -2.51 -3.42 -1.90
N VAL A 54 -3.69 -2.96 -1.50
CA VAL A 54 -4.98 -3.30 -2.13
C VAL A 54 -5.45 -2.09 -2.93
N THR A 55 -5.37 -2.18 -4.26
CA THR A 55 -5.69 -1.09 -5.18
C THR A 55 -6.94 -1.36 -6.02
N GLY A 56 -7.41 -2.61 -6.06
CA GLY A 56 -8.65 -3.01 -6.71
C GLY A 56 -9.89 -2.70 -5.86
N TYR A 57 -10.97 -2.26 -6.53
CA TYR A 57 -12.20 -1.85 -5.85
C TYR A 57 -12.93 -3.04 -5.21
N ASP A 58 -13.11 -4.13 -5.96
CA ASP A 58 -13.87 -5.29 -5.50
C ASP A 58 -13.17 -5.98 -4.31
N GLU A 59 -11.84 -6.05 -4.35
CA GLU A 59 -11.01 -6.59 -3.27
C GLU A 59 -11.05 -5.70 -2.03
N ALA A 60 -10.92 -4.37 -2.20
CA ALA A 60 -11.02 -3.42 -1.09
C ALA A 60 -12.39 -3.49 -0.41
N VAL A 61 -13.49 -3.52 -1.18
CA VAL A 61 -14.85 -3.65 -0.62
C VAL A 61 -15.02 -4.97 0.12
N ARG A 62 -14.50 -6.07 -0.41
CA ARG A 62 -14.55 -7.37 0.29
C ARG A 62 -13.82 -7.32 1.64
N ILE A 63 -12.60 -6.82 1.66
CA ILE A 63 -11.79 -6.71 2.89
C ILE A 63 -12.48 -5.81 3.91
N TYR A 64 -13.00 -4.66 3.48
CA TYR A 64 -13.69 -3.73 4.37
C TYR A 64 -14.92 -4.33 5.07
N ASN A 65 -15.56 -5.33 4.46
CA ASN A 65 -16.77 -5.96 5.01
C ASN A 65 -16.50 -7.28 5.73
N ASP A 66 -15.27 -7.82 5.67
CA ASP A 66 -14.89 -9.07 6.34
C ASP A 66 -14.18 -8.78 7.67
N THR A 67 -14.98 -8.39 8.66
CA THR A 67 -14.47 -8.06 10.00
C THR A 67 -14.03 -9.27 10.82
N GLU A 68 -14.34 -10.48 10.36
CA GLU A 68 -13.89 -11.72 11.00
C GLU A 68 -12.43 -12.02 10.62
N ALA A 69 -12.07 -11.87 9.35
CA ALA A 69 -10.72 -12.08 8.88
C ALA A 69 -9.80 -10.85 9.04
N PHE A 70 -10.34 -9.63 8.96
CA PHE A 70 -9.54 -8.40 8.97
C PHE A 70 -9.88 -7.51 10.17
N SER A 71 -9.00 -7.53 11.18
CA SER A 71 -9.09 -6.67 12.36
C SER A 71 -8.73 -5.21 12.04
N ALA A 72 -9.40 -4.27 12.69
CA ALA A 72 -9.14 -2.83 12.59
C ALA A 72 -8.20 -2.28 13.68
N CYS A 73 -7.55 -3.15 14.48
CA CYS A 73 -6.80 -2.74 15.68
C CYS A 73 -5.66 -1.75 15.41
N ASN A 74 -5.08 -1.75 14.20
CA ASN A 74 -4.01 -0.87 13.77
C ASN A 74 -4.38 0.00 12.56
N ALA A 75 -5.67 0.21 12.29
CA ALA A 75 -6.13 0.88 11.06
C ALA A 75 -5.55 2.29 10.85
N VAL A 76 -5.32 3.05 11.93
CA VAL A 76 -4.79 4.43 11.84
C VAL A 76 -3.27 4.44 11.62
N SER A 77 -2.57 3.52 12.27
CA SER A 77 -1.12 3.55 12.37
C SER A 77 -0.42 2.65 11.36
N GLY A 78 -1.17 1.72 10.75
CA GLY A 78 -0.64 0.70 9.86
C GLY A 78 0.45 -0.15 10.54
N PRO A 79 1.51 -0.53 9.81
CA PRO A 79 2.59 -1.37 10.35
C PRO A 79 3.57 -0.61 11.27
N PHE A 80 3.55 0.72 11.30
CA PHE A 80 4.65 1.53 11.83
C PHE A 80 4.86 1.55 13.35
N PRO A 81 3.83 1.43 14.23
CA PRO A 81 4.08 1.28 15.66
C PRO A 81 4.37 -0.17 16.08
N GLY A 82 4.31 -1.13 15.16
CA GLY A 82 4.33 -2.57 15.48
C GLY A 82 3.11 -3.02 16.27
N PHE A 83 2.97 -4.33 16.48
CA PHE A 83 1.92 -4.86 17.36
C PHE A 83 2.31 -4.60 18.83
N PRO A 84 1.41 -4.05 19.67
CA PRO A 84 1.76 -3.63 21.03
C PRO A 84 2.03 -4.80 22.00
N VAL A 85 1.78 -6.04 21.58
CA VAL A 85 2.07 -7.25 22.36
C VAL A 85 2.93 -8.23 21.55
N PRO A 86 3.71 -9.11 22.18
CA PRO A 86 4.47 -10.14 21.48
C PRO A 86 3.56 -11.02 20.60
N LEU A 87 4.01 -11.28 19.38
CA LEU A 87 3.40 -12.25 18.46
C LEU A 87 3.84 -13.67 18.86
N GLU A 88 3.43 -14.11 20.05
CA GLU A 88 3.72 -15.44 20.59
C GLU A 88 2.43 -16.28 20.58
N GLY A 89 2.48 -17.51 20.04
CA GLY A 89 1.38 -18.47 20.07
C GLY A 89 1.05 -19.11 18.72
N ASP A 90 0.36 -20.25 18.74
CA ASP A 90 -0.01 -21.02 17.53
C ASP A 90 -1.00 -20.27 16.62
N ASP A 91 -1.69 -19.25 17.14
CA ASP A 91 -2.63 -18.40 16.40
C ASP A 91 -1.93 -17.29 15.58
N VAL A 92 -0.59 -17.31 15.54
CA VAL A 92 0.25 -16.27 14.91
C VAL A 92 1.27 -16.96 14.00
N SER A 93 0.81 -17.55 12.90
CA SER A 93 1.68 -18.20 11.89
C SER A 93 1.29 -17.89 10.45
#